data_AF-A0AAE9JPR0-F1
#
_entry.id   AF-A0AAE9JPR0-F1
#
_cell.length_a   1.000
_cell.length_b   1.000
_cell.length_c   1.000
_cell.angle_alpha   90.00
_cell.angle_beta   90.00
_cell.angle_gamma   90.00
#
_symmetry.space_group_name_H-M   'P 1'
#
loop_
_entity.id
_entity.type
_entity.pdbx_description
1 polymer ?
#
loop_
_entity_poly.entity_id
_entity_poly.type
_entity_poly.pdbx_seq_one_letter_code
_entity_poly.pdbx_strand_id
1 'polypeptide(L)'
;MSWKRTGFICEYDSKHVSVFDCKQRKLYKMLNTYELEKLEIGKCYDLKHMSIQETSVDEKFHNLVVFRVASGCVLADTIATIADEKDLKKNENFEKFRGKVWSQYLGFLRDPKNLFAENMKGGELGWVTVKYAPDEDTVFEINDVAENYLVQLPAEQLLPTPWSPNYPTVERPQHRLHPSQRVFDNKFAPLQPCFRLVKYGVCVQTDVLNPLYCRRKPGSTKHCHHLFAMTLGMYRCMHRVELGCWYQHEVRDSRRDQKKYSDKRNAKQFDSLTATKLFKIDPPLPTIVVNGKVEFEVEFPFDHDVLEKEGNRAIPDWFPRFEGLQKDAHFWNEYLGKVEIYPRQAREIIQIVEAWPLETIPDVFTVVATVALHYNAATNNETYPENGIFLVTNVKEVKGAN
;
A
#
# COMPACT_ATOMS: atom_id res chain seq x y z
N MET A 1 3.73 10.02 2.25
CA MET A 1 4.21 9.24 3.42
C MET A 1 5.68 8.94 3.23
N SER A 2 6.53 9.36 4.16
CA SER A 2 7.93 8.96 4.16
C SER A 2 8.04 7.44 4.30
N TRP A 3 8.95 6.81 3.56
CA TRP A 3 9.32 5.39 3.69
C TRP A 3 10.03 5.08 5.01
N LYS A 4 10.47 6.13 5.72
CA LYS A 4 10.94 6.07 7.10
C LYS A 4 9.76 6.19 8.06
N ARG A 5 9.66 5.26 9.00
CA ARG A 5 8.74 5.32 10.13
C ARG A 5 9.53 5.40 11.43
N THR A 6 8.95 6.07 12.42
CA THR A 6 9.51 6.11 13.77
C THR A 6 8.38 5.74 14.72
N GLY A 7 8.61 4.77 15.60
CA GLY A 7 7.57 4.33 16.53
C GLY A 7 7.97 3.13 17.36
N PHE A 8 7.06 2.75 18.26
CA PHE A 8 7.26 1.64 19.19
C PHE A 8 6.83 0.32 18.55
N ILE A 9 7.65 -0.73 18.69
CA ILE A 9 7.26 -2.07 18.25
C ILE A 9 6.25 -2.64 19.25
N CYS A 10 5.05 -2.95 18.79
CA CYS A 10 4.01 -3.53 19.62
C CYS A 10 3.99 -5.07 19.56
N GLU A 11 4.27 -5.62 18.38
CA GLU A 11 4.33 -7.06 18.11
C GLU A 11 5.11 -7.28 16.81
N TYR A 12 5.68 -8.47 16.65
CA TYR A 12 6.24 -8.90 15.38
C TYR A 12 6.28 -10.43 15.29
N ASP A 13 6.30 -10.93 14.06
CA ASP A 13 6.53 -12.33 13.72
C ASP A 13 7.57 -12.42 12.58
N SER A 14 7.77 -13.61 12.02
CA SER A 14 8.73 -13.81 10.92
C SER A 14 8.35 -13.08 9.62
N LYS A 15 7.08 -12.68 9.46
CA LYS A 15 6.55 -12.03 8.26
C LYS A 15 6.26 -10.55 8.46
N HIS A 16 5.86 -10.11 9.65
CA HIS A 16 5.37 -8.75 9.90
C HIS A 16 5.91 -8.13 11.18
N VAL A 17 5.99 -6.79 11.18
CA VAL A 17 6.23 -5.96 12.37
C VAL A 17 5.11 -4.93 12.47
N SER A 18 4.48 -4.84 13.63
CA SER A 18 3.49 -3.82 13.95
C SER A 18 4.14 -2.71 14.77
N VAL A 19 4.10 -1.49 14.23
CA VAL A 19 4.73 -0.29 14.82
C VAL A 19 3.70 0.78 15.09
N PHE A 20 3.66 1.27 16.32
CA PHE A 20 2.82 2.40 16.70
C PHE A 20 3.58 3.73 16.54
N ASP A 21 3.13 4.57 15.61
CA ASP A 21 3.65 5.92 15.37
C ASP A 21 2.88 6.91 16.25
N CYS A 22 3.52 7.40 17.31
CA CYS A 22 2.88 8.33 18.26
C CYS A 22 2.64 9.73 17.68
N LYS A 23 3.34 10.14 16.61
CA LYS A 23 3.08 11.43 15.96
C LYS A 23 1.79 11.36 15.14
N GLN A 24 1.60 10.24 14.44
CA GLN A 24 0.39 9.99 13.65
C GLN A 24 -0.74 9.34 14.45
N ARG A 25 -0.46 8.86 15.67
CA ARG A 25 -1.37 8.10 16.54
C ARG A 25 -2.00 6.92 15.80
N LYS A 26 -1.15 6.17 15.08
CA LYS A 26 -1.58 5.07 14.20
C LYS A 26 -0.67 3.87 14.31
N LEU A 27 -1.28 2.70 14.29
CA LEU A 27 -0.60 1.43 14.13
C LEU A 27 -0.32 1.17 12.65
N TYR A 28 0.90 0.78 12.33
CA TYR A 28 1.33 0.38 11.00
C TYR A 28 1.81 -1.05 11.02
N LYS A 29 1.20 -1.91 10.20
CA LYS A 29 1.71 -3.25 9.92
C LYS A 29 2.60 -3.21 8.69
N MET A 30 3.83 -3.68 8.82
CA MET A 30 4.86 -3.70 7.77
C MET A 30 5.43 -5.09 7.61
N LEU A 31 5.98 -5.41 6.44
CA LEU A 31 6.74 -6.64 6.24
C LEU A 31 7.99 -6.63 7.12
N ASN A 32 8.28 -7.74 7.79
CA ASN A 32 9.51 -7.93 8.53
C ASN A 32 10.66 -8.18 7.55
N THR A 33 11.55 -7.20 7.40
CA THR A 33 12.69 -7.25 6.46
C THR A 33 14.03 -7.19 7.19
N TYR A 34 14.02 -7.47 8.50
CA TYR A 34 15.11 -7.18 9.43
C TYR A 34 15.83 -8.46 9.91
N GLU A 35 15.79 -9.54 9.13
CA GLU A 35 16.02 -10.99 9.46
C GLU A 35 17.26 -11.39 10.31
N LEU A 36 17.98 -10.48 10.95
CA LEU A 36 19.09 -10.72 11.88
C LEU A 36 19.08 -9.83 13.13
N GLU A 37 18.19 -8.86 13.25
CA GLU A 37 18.16 -7.94 14.38
C GLU A 37 17.21 -8.44 15.47
N LYS A 38 17.70 -8.50 16.73
CA LYS A 38 16.85 -8.78 17.89
C LYS A 38 15.93 -7.59 18.12
N LEU A 39 14.78 -7.59 17.46
CA LEU A 39 13.72 -6.62 17.72
C LEU A 39 13.20 -6.84 19.14
N GLU A 40 13.16 -5.78 19.93
CA GLU A 40 12.59 -5.82 21.27
C GLU A 40 11.24 -5.11 21.26
N ILE A 41 10.22 -5.84 21.71
CA ILE A 41 8.88 -5.28 21.89
C ILE A 41 8.94 -4.17 22.94
N GLY A 42 8.18 -3.09 22.74
CA GLY A 42 8.11 -1.94 23.63
C GLY A 42 9.23 -0.93 23.45
N LYS A 43 10.24 -1.19 22.62
CA LYS A 43 11.27 -0.22 22.25
C LYS A 43 10.89 0.60 21.01
N CYS A 44 11.46 1.80 20.92
CA CYS A 44 11.24 2.72 19.81
C CYS A 44 12.34 2.56 18.76
N TYR A 45 11.95 2.55 17.48
CA TYR A 45 12.87 2.38 16.37
C TYR A 45 12.59 3.37 15.26
N ASP A 46 13.64 3.74 14.54
CA ASP A 46 13.59 4.31 13.20
C ASP A 46 13.63 3.16 12.18
N LEU A 47 12.49 2.87 11.57
CA LEU A 47 12.31 1.78 10.62
C LEU A 47 12.35 2.27 9.17
N LYS A 48 13.08 1.51 8.36
CA LYS A 48 13.22 1.65 6.91
C LYS A 48 13.18 0.26 6.27
N HIS A 49 13.10 0.19 4.94
CA HIS A 49 13.19 -1.10 4.26
C HIS A 49 14.60 -1.69 4.43
N MET A 50 14.69 -2.91 4.97
CA MET A 50 15.95 -3.63 5.28
C MET A 50 16.94 -2.84 6.14
N SER A 51 16.46 -1.91 6.97
CA SER A 51 17.29 -1.12 7.88
C SER A 51 16.45 -0.66 9.04
N ILE A 52 16.91 -0.93 10.25
CA ILE A 52 16.28 -0.46 11.47
C ILE A 52 17.36 0.04 12.43
N GLN A 53 16.98 1.00 13.26
CA GLN A 53 17.88 1.58 14.26
C GLN A 53 17.07 1.91 15.51
N GLU A 54 17.50 1.40 16.67
CA GLU A 54 16.92 1.80 17.95
C GLU A 54 17.09 3.30 18.14
N THR A 55 16.04 3.95 18.60
CA THR A 55 16.02 5.40 18.81
C THR A 55 15.24 5.73 20.07
N SER A 56 15.48 6.91 20.63
CA SER A 56 14.70 7.44 21.73
C SER A 56 13.70 8.47 21.22
N VAL A 57 12.52 8.49 21.81
CA VAL A 57 11.60 9.64 21.70
C VAL A 57 12.15 10.83 22.49
N ASP A 58 11.63 12.03 22.23
CA ASP A 58 12.14 13.21 22.94
C ASP A 58 11.83 13.15 24.44
N GLU A 59 12.56 13.94 25.22
CA GLU A 59 12.48 13.92 26.68
C GLU A 59 11.09 14.33 27.19
N LYS A 60 10.41 15.25 26.50
CA LYS A 60 9.03 15.65 26.85
C LYS A 60 8.06 14.49 26.66
N PHE A 61 8.27 13.65 25.66
CA PHE A 61 7.48 12.44 25.45
C PHE A 61 7.75 11.40 26.53
N HIS A 62 9.02 11.15 26.91
CA HIS A 62 9.36 10.18 27.97
C HIS A 62 8.65 10.48 29.30
N ASN A 63 8.45 11.76 29.61
CA ASN A 63 7.80 12.15 30.87
C ASN A 63 6.28 11.89 30.89
N LEU A 64 5.65 11.71 29.73
CA LEU A 64 4.19 11.59 29.61
C LEU A 64 3.72 10.29 28.96
N VAL A 65 4.66 9.49 28.46
CA VAL A 65 4.40 8.15 27.95
C VAL A 65 5.57 7.24 28.29
N VAL A 66 5.28 6.15 29.00
CA VAL A 66 6.27 5.12 29.32
C VAL A 66 5.79 3.79 28.76
N PHE A 67 6.45 3.30 27.72
CA PHE A 67 6.22 1.95 27.18
C PHE A 67 6.99 0.92 28.01
N ARG A 68 6.34 -0.19 28.34
CA ARG A 68 6.95 -1.32 29.03
C ARG A 68 6.33 -2.64 28.57
N VAL A 69 7.08 -3.72 28.69
CA VAL A 69 6.59 -5.08 28.43
C VAL A 69 6.40 -5.79 29.75
N ALA A 70 5.19 -6.26 30.02
CA ALA A 70 4.87 -7.03 31.22
C ALA A 70 4.05 -8.25 30.83
N SER A 71 4.46 -9.43 31.28
CA SER A 71 3.77 -10.71 31.00
C SER A 71 3.52 -10.99 29.52
N GLY A 72 4.42 -10.54 28.64
CA GLY A 72 4.29 -10.70 27.19
C GLY A 72 3.34 -9.70 26.51
N CYS A 73 2.75 -8.78 27.26
CA CYS A 73 1.89 -7.71 26.74
C CYS A 73 2.64 -6.36 26.74
N VAL A 74 2.37 -5.55 25.73
CA VAL A 74 2.83 -4.15 25.70
C VAL A 74 1.89 -3.31 26.52
N LEU A 75 2.43 -2.67 27.54
CA LEU A 75 1.74 -1.67 28.33
C LEU A 75 2.33 -0.29 28.03
N ALA A 76 1.50 0.74 28.14
CA ALA A 76 1.95 2.11 28.14
C ALA A 76 1.26 2.87 29.27
N ASP A 77 2.04 3.55 30.09
CA ASP A 77 1.51 4.52 31.05
C ASP A 77 1.44 5.87 30.31
N THR A 78 0.28 6.53 30.32
CA THR A 78 0.10 7.81 29.64
C THR A 78 -0.96 8.66 30.34
N ILE A 79 -1.13 9.88 29.86
CA ILE A 79 -2.24 10.75 30.24
C ILE A 79 -3.39 10.65 29.24
N ALA A 80 -4.61 10.72 29.77
CA ALA A 80 -5.83 10.70 28.99
C ALA A 80 -6.86 11.71 29.52
N THR A 81 -7.83 12.04 28.69
CA THR A 81 -8.96 12.91 29.03
C THR A 81 -10.22 12.48 28.29
N ILE A 82 -11.36 12.90 28.82
CA ILE A 82 -12.68 12.79 28.20
C ILE A 82 -13.25 14.19 28.06
N ALA A 83 -14.06 14.42 27.02
CA ALA A 83 -14.65 15.73 26.82
C ALA A 83 -15.63 16.12 27.94
N ASP A 84 -15.69 17.40 28.29
CA ASP A 84 -16.82 17.96 29.04
C ASP A 84 -18.06 17.98 28.15
N GLU A 85 -19.19 17.44 28.63
CA GLU A 85 -20.46 17.46 27.91
C GLU A 85 -20.87 18.87 27.47
N LYS A 86 -20.56 19.91 28.26
CA LYS A 86 -20.88 21.31 27.94
C LYS A 86 -20.07 21.83 26.76
N ASP A 87 -18.81 21.41 26.64
CA ASP A 87 -17.95 21.80 25.53
C ASP A 87 -18.26 20.97 24.28
N LEU A 88 -18.61 19.70 24.47
CA LEU A 88 -19.00 18.82 23.38
C LEU A 88 -20.34 19.22 22.74
N LYS A 89 -21.31 19.72 23.52
CA LYS A 89 -22.62 20.20 23.01
C LYS A 89 -22.51 21.40 22.06
N LYS A 90 -21.39 22.13 22.10
CA LYS A 90 -21.10 23.23 21.16
C LYS A 90 -20.49 22.74 19.85
N ASN A 91 -20.18 21.44 19.74
CA ASN A 91 -19.58 20.82 18.57
C ASN A 91 -20.66 20.08 17.76
N GLU A 92 -20.74 20.32 16.46
CA GLU A 92 -21.69 19.67 15.56
C GLU A 92 -21.51 18.14 15.50
N ASN A 93 -20.35 17.62 15.92
CA ASN A 93 -20.05 16.18 15.99
C ASN A 93 -20.19 15.59 17.40
N PHE A 94 -21.07 16.14 18.25
CA PHE A 94 -21.31 15.71 19.64
C PHE A 94 -21.36 14.18 19.81
N GLU A 95 -22.22 13.48 19.08
CA GLU A 95 -22.40 12.03 19.22
C GLU A 95 -21.15 11.23 18.86
N LYS A 96 -20.28 11.78 18.01
CA LYS A 96 -19.06 11.09 17.57
C LYS A 96 -18.04 10.93 18.70
N PHE A 97 -18.00 11.87 19.65
CA PHE A 97 -16.96 11.94 20.68
C PHE A 97 -17.48 11.69 22.10
N ARG A 98 -18.80 11.56 22.28
CA ARG A 98 -19.40 11.30 23.58
C ARG A 98 -18.88 10.00 24.19
N GLY A 99 -18.46 10.04 25.45
CA GLY A 99 -17.96 8.86 26.15
C GLY A 99 -16.56 8.39 25.73
N LYS A 100 -15.94 9.03 24.73
CA LYS A 100 -14.65 8.57 24.19
C LYS A 100 -13.48 9.14 24.98
N VAL A 101 -12.61 8.25 25.43
CA VAL A 101 -11.36 8.62 26.10
C VAL A 101 -10.28 8.84 25.05
N TRP A 102 -9.48 9.90 25.23
CA TRP A 102 -8.41 10.26 24.31
C TRP A 102 -7.12 10.56 25.07
N SER A 103 -6.03 9.99 24.59
CA SER A 103 -4.66 10.33 24.96
C SER A 103 -4.02 11.19 23.89
N GLN A 104 -3.29 12.22 24.30
CA GLN A 104 -2.60 13.11 23.39
C GLN A 104 -1.50 12.43 22.55
N TYR A 105 -0.96 11.31 23.03
CA TYR A 105 0.11 10.56 22.36
C TYR A 105 -0.33 9.23 21.77
N LEU A 106 -1.36 8.61 22.33
CA LEU A 106 -1.86 7.31 21.88
C LEU A 106 -3.15 7.40 21.05
N GLY A 107 -3.82 8.56 21.03
CA GLY A 107 -5.09 8.74 20.33
C GLY A 107 -6.27 8.23 21.14
N PHE A 108 -7.32 7.76 20.46
CA PHE A 108 -8.49 7.21 21.15
C PHE A 108 -8.16 5.90 21.87
N LEU A 109 -8.61 5.80 23.10
CA LEU A 109 -8.45 4.64 23.97
C LEU A 109 -9.78 3.93 24.13
N ARG A 110 -9.75 2.60 24.08
CA ARG A 110 -10.92 1.78 24.36
C ARG A 110 -11.08 1.62 25.87
N ASP A 111 -12.25 1.90 26.41
CA ASP A 111 -12.55 1.77 27.85
C ASP A 111 -13.83 0.94 28.06
N PRO A 112 -13.78 -0.38 27.83
CA PRO A 112 -14.97 -1.23 27.85
C PRO A 112 -15.56 -1.39 29.26
N LYS A 113 -14.75 -1.13 30.30
CA LYS A 113 -15.12 -1.21 31.71
C LYS A 113 -15.49 0.15 32.29
N ASN A 114 -15.45 1.22 31.48
CA ASN A 114 -15.76 2.58 31.90
C ASN A 114 -14.90 3.10 33.08
N LEU A 115 -13.68 2.57 33.23
CA LEU A 115 -12.80 2.86 34.36
C LEU A 115 -12.41 4.34 34.42
N PHE A 116 -12.27 4.99 33.26
CA PHE A 116 -11.86 6.39 33.21
C PHE A 116 -12.98 7.32 33.67
N ALA A 117 -14.20 7.12 33.16
CA ALA A 117 -15.33 7.98 33.50
C ALA A 117 -15.82 7.77 34.95
N GLU A 118 -15.52 6.63 35.57
CA GLU A 118 -15.76 6.41 37.00
C GLU A 118 -14.81 7.22 37.89
N ASN A 119 -13.60 7.51 37.42
CA ASN A 119 -12.53 8.16 38.21
C ASN A 119 -12.30 9.65 37.86
N MET A 120 -12.69 10.08 36.66
CA MET A 120 -12.34 11.38 36.11
C MET A 120 -13.56 12.12 35.57
N LYS A 121 -13.61 13.44 35.73
CA LYS A 121 -14.64 14.30 35.12
C LYS A 121 -14.21 14.79 33.75
N GLY A 122 -15.18 15.27 32.97
CA GLY A 122 -14.92 15.90 31.67
C GLY A 122 -13.92 17.05 31.75
N GLY A 123 -12.94 17.05 30.87
CA GLY A 123 -11.85 18.04 30.82
C GLY A 123 -10.70 17.77 31.78
N GLU A 124 -10.84 16.85 32.73
CA GLU A 124 -9.74 16.45 33.62
C GLU A 124 -8.72 15.57 32.88
N LEU A 125 -7.46 15.64 33.32
CA LEU A 125 -6.37 14.80 32.84
C LEU A 125 -6.00 13.80 33.93
N GLY A 126 -6.08 12.51 33.60
CA GLY A 126 -5.73 11.41 34.48
C GLY A 126 -4.58 10.59 33.93
N TRP A 127 -3.77 10.02 34.82
CA TRP A 127 -2.83 8.97 34.46
C TRP A 127 -3.58 7.65 34.25
N VAL A 128 -3.26 6.97 33.16
CA VAL A 128 -3.83 5.68 32.79
C VAL A 128 -2.73 4.72 32.41
N THR A 129 -2.90 3.45 32.78
CA THR A 129 -2.13 2.36 32.19
C THR A 129 -3.00 1.72 31.12
N VAL A 130 -2.49 1.66 29.90
CA VAL A 130 -3.16 1.02 28.77
C VAL A 130 -2.39 -0.22 28.32
N LYS A 131 -3.10 -1.19 27.77
CA LYS A 131 -2.52 -2.38 27.14
C LYS A 131 -2.73 -2.34 25.64
N TYR A 132 -1.75 -2.85 24.88
CA TYR A 132 -1.89 -3.07 23.45
C TYR A 132 -2.96 -4.13 23.20
N ALA A 133 -4.03 -3.71 22.54
CA ALA A 133 -5.20 -4.53 22.24
C ALA A 133 -5.88 -3.94 20.99
N PRO A 134 -5.27 -4.09 19.80
CA PRO A 134 -5.76 -3.46 18.58
C PRO A 134 -7.14 -4.01 18.21
N ASP A 135 -8.06 -3.11 17.90
CA ASP A 135 -9.44 -3.42 17.53
C ASP A 135 -10.03 -2.29 16.68
N GLU A 136 -10.37 -2.64 15.43
CA GLU A 136 -10.88 -1.73 14.39
C GLU A 136 -10.15 -0.37 14.35
N ASP A 137 -10.71 0.63 15.03
CA ASP A 137 -10.26 2.03 15.05
C ASP A 137 -9.35 2.40 16.24
N THR A 138 -9.14 1.49 17.18
CA THR A 138 -8.35 1.72 18.41
C THR A 138 -7.19 0.74 18.52
N VAL A 139 -6.10 1.19 19.16
CA VAL A 139 -4.87 0.38 19.30
C VAL A 139 -4.65 -0.09 20.74
N PHE A 140 -5.13 0.70 21.70
CA PHE A 140 -4.90 0.49 23.13
C PHE A 140 -6.21 0.49 23.90
N GLU A 141 -6.28 -0.37 24.90
CA GLU A 141 -7.38 -0.48 25.86
C GLU A 141 -6.92 -0.05 27.25
N ILE A 142 -7.75 0.70 27.96
CA ILE A 142 -7.49 1.09 29.36
C ILE A 142 -7.48 -0.17 30.22
N ASN A 143 -6.36 -0.37 30.90
CA ASN A 143 -6.18 -1.45 31.85
C ASN A 143 -6.37 -0.97 33.30
N ASP A 144 -5.93 0.26 33.60
CA ASP A 144 -6.01 0.86 34.94
C ASP A 144 -6.02 2.40 34.85
N VAL A 145 -6.54 3.06 35.89
CA VAL A 145 -6.62 4.53 36.02
C VAL A 145 -6.12 4.92 37.41
N ALA A 146 -5.18 5.86 37.47
CA ALA A 146 -4.65 6.33 38.75
C ALA A 146 -5.74 7.07 39.54
N GLU A 147 -6.13 6.52 40.70
CA GLU A 147 -7.13 7.10 41.57
C GLU A 147 -6.61 8.38 42.25
N ASN A 148 -7.48 9.39 42.36
CA ASN A 148 -7.23 10.64 43.10
C ASN A 148 -5.98 11.43 42.65
N TYR A 149 -5.52 11.22 41.42
CA TYR A 149 -4.32 11.86 40.90
C TYR A 149 -4.64 12.64 39.62
N LEU A 150 -4.89 13.94 39.77
CA LEU A 150 -5.10 14.86 38.65
C LEU A 150 -3.77 15.38 38.12
N VAL A 151 -3.61 15.33 36.81
CA VAL A 151 -2.41 15.81 36.13
C VAL A 151 -2.61 17.27 35.72
N GLN A 152 -1.67 18.11 36.12
CA GLN A 152 -1.60 19.52 35.72
C GLN A 152 -0.42 19.69 34.76
N LEU A 153 -0.71 20.06 33.51
CA LEU A 153 0.31 20.36 32.50
C LEU A 153 0.24 21.82 32.08
N PRO A 154 1.39 22.47 31.81
CA PRO A 154 1.41 23.78 31.17
C PRO A 154 0.66 23.75 29.84
N ALA A 155 -0.06 24.83 29.51
CA ALA A 155 -0.87 24.93 28.29
C ALA A 155 -0.05 24.65 27.01
N GLU A 156 1.23 25.00 27.00
CA GLU A 156 2.18 24.76 25.90
C GLU A 156 2.47 23.29 25.63
N GLN A 157 2.19 22.40 26.60
CA GLN A 157 2.41 20.96 26.50
C GLN A 157 1.12 20.20 26.14
N LEU A 158 -0.04 20.86 26.18
CA LEU A 158 -1.32 20.28 25.84
C LEU A 158 -1.54 20.32 24.33
N LEU A 159 -1.73 19.14 23.73
CA LEU A 159 -2.11 19.04 22.32
C LEU A 159 -3.63 19.25 22.18
N PRO A 160 -4.11 19.87 21.08
CA PRO A 160 -5.54 20.04 20.86
C PRO A 160 -6.24 18.68 20.80
N THR A 161 -7.36 18.55 21.52
CA THR A 161 -8.22 17.36 21.50
C THR A 161 -9.02 17.28 20.20
N PRO A 162 -9.48 16.10 19.75
CA PRO A 162 -10.22 15.94 18.50
C PRO A 162 -11.54 16.73 18.42
N TRP A 163 -12.11 17.09 19.57
CA TRP A 163 -13.33 17.89 19.69
C TRP A 163 -13.05 19.39 19.91
N SER A 164 -11.77 19.79 20.01
CA SER A 164 -11.37 21.18 20.09
C SER A 164 -11.49 21.87 18.73
N PRO A 165 -11.93 23.14 18.66
CA PRO A 165 -11.96 23.92 17.42
C PRO A 165 -10.59 24.05 16.75
N ASN A 166 -9.51 23.99 17.54
CA ASN A 166 -8.14 24.12 17.06
C ASN A 166 -7.53 22.77 16.62
N TYR A 167 -8.33 21.70 16.58
CA TYR A 167 -7.85 20.41 16.09
C TYR A 167 -7.62 20.47 14.58
N PRO A 168 -6.42 20.14 14.09
CA PRO A 168 -6.16 20.16 12.66
C PRO A 168 -6.94 19.04 11.96
N THR A 169 -8.06 19.40 11.34
CA THR A 169 -8.79 18.54 10.41
C THR A 169 -7.97 18.46 9.11
N VAL A 170 -7.10 17.47 9.00
CA VAL A 170 -6.40 17.19 7.73
C VAL A 170 -7.38 16.49 6.81
N GLU A 171 -8.32 17.24 6.24
CA GLU A 171 -9.06 16.80 5.06
C GLU A 171 -8.07 16.74 3.90
N ARG A 172 -7.58 15.55 3.59
CA ARG A 172 -6.80 15.37 2.37
C ARG A 172 -7.78 15.41 1.20
N PRO A 173 -7.60 16.31 0.21
CA PRO A 173 -8.38 16.25 -1.02
C PRO A 173 -8.22 14.87 -1.63
N GLN A 174 -9.32 14.13 -1.75
CA GLN A 174 -9.32 12.81 -2.39
C GLN A 174 -9.35 12.96 -3.91
N HIS A 175 -8.35 13.63 -4.50
CA HIS A 175 -8.09 13.41 -5.92
C HIS A 175 -7.42 12.03 -6.06
N ARG A 176 -8.26 11.00 -6.17
CA ARG A 176 -7.82 9.62 -6.42
C ARG A 176 -7.49 9.45 -7.90
N LEU A 177 -6.37 10.02 -8.36
CA LEU A 177 -5.77 9.59 -9.62
C LEU A 177 -5.37 8.12 -9.48
N HIS A 178 -5.64 7.31 -10.50
CA HIS A 178 -5.25 5.91 -10.51
C HIS A 178 -3.72 5.80 -10.33
N PRO A 179 -3.18 4.87 -9.52
CA PRO A 179 -1.76 4.83 -9.20
C PRO A 179 -0.83 4.74 -10.41
N SER A 180 -1.30 4.17 -11.53
CA SER A 180 -0.54 4.06 -12.79
C SER A 180 -0.35 5.41 -13.50
N GLN A 181 -1.24 6.39 -13.28
CA GLN A 181 -1.12 7.74 -13.84
C GLN A 181 0.19 8.40 -13.41
N ARG A 182 0.71 8.00 -12.24
CA ARG A 182 2.01 8.48 -11.73
C ARG A 182 3.17 8.15 -12.65
N VAL A 183 3.09 7.09 -13.46
CA VAL A 183 4.15 6.75 -14.42
C VAL A 183 4.22 7.82 -15.50
N PHE A 184 3.06 8.28 -15.98
CA PHE A 184 2.96 9.38 -16.92
C PHE A 184 3.46 10.68 -16.28
N ASP A 185 2.95 11.03 -15.09
CA ASP A 185 3.28 12.29 -14.41
C ASP A 185 4.78 12.39 -14.05
N ASN A 186 5.42 11.26 -13.68
CA ASN A 186 6.83 11.21 -13.29
C ASN A 186 7.78 10.73 -14.39
N LYS A 187 7.29 10.60 -15.63
CA LYS A 187 8.06 10.06 -16.77
C LYS A 187 9.41 10.73 -16.94
N PHE A 188 9.47 12.04 -16.72
CA PHE A 188 10.68 12.86 -16.80
C PHE A 188 11.05 13.56 -15.49
N ALA A 189 10.26 13.39 -14.42
CA ALA A 189 10.49 14.03 -13.14
C ALA A 189 11.06 13.05 -12.10
N PRO A 190 11.99 13.49 -11.22
CA PRO A 190 12.53 12.61 -10.19
C PRO A 190 11.47 12.13 -9.20
N LEU A 191 11.43 10.82 -8.91
CA LEU A 191 10.44 10.22 -8.01
C LEU A 191 10.50 10.85 -6.62
N GLN A 192 9.36 11.28 -6.07
CA GLN A 192 9.28 11.77 -4.69
C GLN A 192 9.78 10.71 -3.69
N PRO A 193 10.39 11.10 -2.54
CA PRO A 193 10.92 10.13 -1.57
C PRO A 193 9.92 9.07 -1.10
N CYS A 194 8.63 9.43 -1.02
CA CYS A 194 7.54 8.54 -0.64
C CYS A 194 7.25 7.41 -1.65
N PHE A 195 7.68 7.56 -2.90
CA PHE A 195 7.42 6.59 -3.98
C PHE A 195 8.65 5.73 -4.31
N ARG A 196 9.71 5.83 -3.52
CA ARG A 196 10.92 5.02 -3.72
C ARG A 196 10.79 3.59 -3.18
N LEU A 197 9.87 3.36 -2.24
CA LEU A 197 9.58 2.01 -1.75
C LEU A 197 8.51 1.40 -2.64
N VAL A 198 8.87 0.32 -3.34
CA VAL A 198 7.97 -0.50 -4.13
C VAL A 198 7.59 -1.72 -3.31
N LYS A 199 6.30 -1.85 -2.99
CA LYS A 199 5.77 -2.98 -2.22
C LYS A 199 5.74 -4.27 -3.03
N TYR A 200 5.26 -4.17 -4.27
CA TYR A 200 5.07 -5.31 -5.17
C TYR A 200 5.75 -5.00 -6.49
N GLY A 201 6.91 -5.63 -6.72
CA GLY A 201 7.57 -5.63 -8.03
C GLY A 201 7.84 -7.05 -8.49
N VAL A 202 7.37 -7.41 -9.67
CA VAL A 202 7.57 -8.75 -10.26
C VAL A 202 8.70 -8.72 -11.27
N CYS A 203 9.58 -9.71 -11.24
CA CYS A 203 10.60 -9.87 -12.28
C CYS A 203 9.95 -10.48 -13.53
N VAL A 204 9.89 -9.70 -14.61
CA VAL A 204 9.20 -10.10 -15.86
C VAL A 204 10.17 -10.53 -16.96
N GLN A 205 11.44 -10.13 -16.88
CA GLN A 205 12.50 -10.52 -17.81
C GLN A 205 13.84 -10.61 -17.09
N THR A 206 14.64 -11.61 -17.43
CA THR A 206 15.98 -11.83 -16.87
C THR A 206 17.03 -11.88 -17.96
N ASP A 207 18.26 -11.46 -17.65
CA ASP A 207 19.42 -11.52 -18.55
C ASP A 207 19.21 -10.80 -19.90
N VAL A 208 18.55 -9.65 -19.86
CA VAL A 208 18.30 -8.79 -21.02
C VAL A 208 19.44 -7.78 -21.18
N LEU A 209 19.77 -7.41 -22.42
CA LEU A 209 20.80 -6.41 -22.70
C LEU A 209 20.48 -5.10 -21.99
N ASN A 210 21.44 -4.59 -21.22
CA ASN A 210 21.30 -3.32 -20.52
C ASN A 210 21.57 -2.17 -21.52
N PRO A 211 20.57 -1.37 -21.89
CA PRO A 211 20.76 -0.30 -22.87
C PRO A 211 21.70 0.81 -22.36
N LEU A 212 21.95 0.87 -21.05
CA LEU A 212 22.86 1.83 -20.43
C LEU A 212 24.20 1.20 -20.03
N TYR A 213 24.56 0.05 -20.60
CA TYR A 213 25.87 -0.54 -20.40
C TYR A 213 26.97 0.35 -20.97
N CYS A 214 28.01 0.60 -20.17
CA CYS A 214 29.18 1.35 -20.58
C CYS A 214 30.44 0.56 -20.20
N ARG A 215 31.11 -0.05 -21.19
CA ARG A 215 32.34 -0.85 -21.00
C ARG A 215 33.45 -0.09 -20.27
N ARG A 216 33.50 1.24 -20.42
CA ARG A 216 34.52 2.11 -19.80
C ARG A 216 34.24 2.40 -18.33
N LYS A 217 33.03 2.14 -17.82
CA LYS A 217 32.62 2.48 -16.46
C LYS A 217 32.69 1.25 -15.56
N PRO A 218 33.59 1.22 -14.55
CA PRO A 218 33.63 0.15 -13.57
C PRO A 218 32.28 -0.06 -12.88
N GLY A 219 31.85 -1.32 -12.74
CA GLY A 219 30.56 -1.69 -12.16
C GLY A 219 29.36 -1.57 -13.10
N SER A 220 29.55 -1.20 -14.38
CA SER A 220 28.48 -1.26 -15.38
C SER A 220 28.30 -2.70 -15.89
N THR A 221 27.09 -3.23 -15.80
CA THR A 221 26.76 -4.60 -16.23
C THR A 221 26.24 -4.62 -17.66
N LYS A 222 26.66 -5.62 -18.45
CA LYS A 222 26.23 -5.81 -19.85
C LYS A 222 24.76 -6.24 -19.94
N HIS A 223 24.31 -7.05 -19.01
CA HIS A 223 22.93 -7.48 -18.87
C HIS A 223 22.31 -6.94 -17.59
N CYS A 224 21.00 -6.85 -17.59
CA CYS A 224 20.17 -6.53 -16.43
C CYS A 224 18.91 -7.39 -16.44
N HIS A 225 18.08 -7.22 -15.42
CA HIS A 225 16.75 -7.80 -15.33
C HIS A 225 15.72 -6.66 -15.38
N HIS A 226 14.51 -6.96 -15.84
CA HIS A 226 13.39 -6.02 -15.78
C HIS A 226 12.41 -6.45 -14.70
N LEU A 227 12.13 -5.52 -13.80
CA LEU A 227 11.03 -5.61 -12.86
C LEU A 227 9.88 -4.77 -13.39
N PHE A 228 8.65 -5.14 -13.04
CA PHE A 228 7.47 -4.34 -13.27
C PHE A 228 6.80 -4.01 -11.93
N ALA A 229 6.28 -2.80 -11.79
CA ALA A 229 5.33 -2.44 -10.74
C ALA A 229 4.30 -1.47 -11.31
N MET A 230 3.02 -1.62 -10.94
CA MET A 230 1.92 -0.79 -11.45
C MET A 230 2.21 0.72 -11.37
N THR A 231 2.90 1.17 -10.33
CA THR A 231 3.21 2.59 -10.07
C THR A 231 4.45 3.11 -10.79
N LEU A 232 5.27 2.24 -11.37
CA LEU A 232 6.54 2.59 -12.01
C LEU A 232 6.68 2.08 -13.46
N GLY A 233 5.75 1.25 -13.93
CA GLY A 233 5.94 0.50 -15.18
C GLY A 233 7.10 -0.49 -15.05
N MET A 234 7.78 -0.75 -16.17
CA MET A 234 9.02 -1.52 -16.19
C MET A 234 10.22 -0.65 -15.79
N TYR A 235 11.16 -1.23 -15.04
CA TYR A 235 12.42 -0.60 -14.65
C TYR A 235 13.51 -1.65 -14.45
N ARG A 236 14.76 -1.18 -14.40
CA ARG A 236 15.94 -2.04 -14.45
C ARG A 236 16.35 -2.55 -13.08
N CYS A 237 16.94 -3.73 -13.05
CA CYS A 237 17.56 -4.33 -11.88
C CYS A 237 18.93 -4.90 -12.23
N MET A 238 19.94 -4.58 -11.43
CA MET A 238 21.32 -5.06 -11.61
C MET A 238 21.69 -6.16 -10.61
N HIS A 239 20.78 -6.50 -9.70
CA HIS A 239 20.97 -7.55 -8.71
C HIS A 239 20.37 -8.86 -9.22
N ARG A 240 20.82 -9.98 -8.66
CA ARG A 240 20.25 -11.29 -8.96
C ARG A 240 18.77 -11.32 -8.56
N VAL A 241 17.92 -11.69 -9.49
CA VAL A 241 16.50 -11.92 -9.31
C VAL A 241 16.07 -13.13 -10.12
N GLU A 242 15.08 -13.85 -9.61
CA GLU A 242 14.44 -14.98 -10.28
C GLU A 242 13.23 -14.49 -11.08
N LEU A 243 13.10 -14.97 -12.31
CA LEU A 243 11.96 -14.71 -13.19
C LEU A 243 10.65 -15.18 -12.52
N GLY A 244 9.59 -14.37 -12.59
CA GLY A 244 8.30 -14.66 -11.97
C GLY A 244 8.25 -14.46 -10.44
N CYS A 245 9.38 -14.18 -9.79
CA CYS A 245 9.37 -13.87 -8.36
C CYS A 245 9.01 -12.40 -8.08
N TRP A 246 8.43 -12.17 -6.91
CA TRP A 246 7.99 -10.87 -6.43
C TRP A 246 8.92 -10.34 -5.35
N TYR A 247 9.09 -9.01 -5.32
CA TYR A 247 10.02 -8.35 -4.42
C TYR A 247 9.45 -7.03 -3.86
N GLN A 248 9.63 -6.82 -2.56
CA GLN A 248 9.62 -5.49 -1.96
C GLN A 248 11.02 -4.90 -2.04
N HIS A 249 11.15 -3.65 -2.50
CA HIS A 249 12.47 -3.05 -2.70
C HIS A 249 12.43 -1.52 -2.77
N GLU A 250 13.62 -0.91 -2.68
CA GLU A 250 13.80 0.52 -2.94
C GLU A 250 14.23 0.76 -4.39
N VAL A 251 13.82 1.88 -4.97
CA VAL A 251 14.34 2.34 -6.27
C VAL A 251 15.25 3.54 -6.11
N ARG A 252 16.42 3.45 -6.73
CA ARG A 252 17.32 4.57 -6.94
C ARG A 252 16.93 5.29 -8.23
N ASP A 253 16.72 6.60 -8.12
CA ASP A 253 16.47 7.48 -9.25
C ASP A 253 17.69 8.35 -9.52
N SER A 254 18.40 8.06 -10.62
CA SER A 254 19.61 8.78 -10.99
C SER A 254 19.37 10.24 -11.42
N ARG A 255 18.12 10.66 -11.68
CA ARG A 255 17.77 12.07 -11.97
C ARG A 255 17.98 12.98 -10.76
N ARG A 256 18.03 12.41 -9.54
CA ARG A 256 18.25 13.15 -8.29
C ARG A 256 19.72 13.45 -8.00
N ASP A 257 20.65 12.81 -8.71
CA ASP A 257 22.08 13.01 -8.50
C ASP A 257 22.49 14.39 -9.07
N GLN A 258 22.28 15.46 -8.28
CA GLN A 258 22.41 16.88 -8.67
C GLN A 258 23.77 17.29 -9.25
N LYS A 259 24.81 16.46 -9.10
CA LYS A 259 26.20 16.85 -9.33
C LYS A 259 26.78 16.56 -10.71
N LYS A 260 26.08 15.91 -11.66
CA LYS A 260 26.82 15.41 -12.85
C LYS A 260 26.38 15.75 -14.27
N TYR A 261 25.13 15.83 -14.70
CA TYR A 261 24.84 16.14 -16.12
C TYR A 261 23.43 16.73 -16.30
N SER A 262 23.31 17.83 -17.06
CA SER A 262 22.03 18.42 -17.49
C SER A 262 21.12 17.39 -18.14
N ASP A 263 21.70 16.49 -18.93
CA ASP A 263 20.98 15.54 -19.78
C ASP A 263 20.28 14.45 -18.97
N LYS A 264 20.76 14.17 -17.75
CA LYS A 264 20.15 13.15 -16.88
C LYS A 264 18.86 13.59 -16.26
N ARG A 265 18.58 14.90 -16.11
CA ARG A 265 17.31 15.36 -15.50
C ARG A 265 16.09 14.97 -16.33
N ASN A 266 16.25 14.91 -17.65
CA ASN A 266 15.18 14.61 -18.60
C ASN A 266 15.22 13.16 -19.10
N ALA A 267 16.01 12.29 -18.47
CA ALA A 267 16.03 10.88 -18.82
C ALA A 267 14.65 10.26 -18.56
N LYS A 268 14.22 9.37 -19.47
CA LYS A 268 13.00 8.59 -19.28
C LYS A 268 13.08 7.79 -17.97
N GLN A 269 11.93 7.50 -17.38
CA GLN A 269 11.85 6.76 -16.12
C GLN A 269 12.59 5.41 -16.16
N PHE A 270 12.40 4.61 -17.22
CA PHE A 270 13.07 3.32 -17.39
C PHE A 270 14.61 3.43 -17.34
N ASP A 271 15.17 4.46 -17.98
CA ASP A 271 16.62 4.69 -18.03
C ASP A 271 17.17 5.18 -16.69
N SER A 272 16.36 5.91 -15.92
CA SER A 272 16.82 6.56 -14.70
C SER A 272 16.67 5.71 -13.44
N LEU A 273 15.69 4.81 -13.41
CA LEU A 273 15.36 3.98 -12.26
C LEU A 273 16.16 2.67 -12.23
N THR A 274 16.60 2.29 -11.04
CA THR A 274 17.22 0.99 -10.78
C THR A 274 16.78 0.46 -9.42
N ALA A 275 16.33 -0.80 -9.37
CA ALA A 275 15.97 -1.48 -8.13
C ALA A 275 17.20 -1.74 -7.25
N THR A 276 17.01 -1.61 -5.95
CA THR A 276 18.02 -1.76 -4.89
C THR A 276 17.39 -2.33 -3.63
N LYS A 277 18.17 -2.96 -2.74
CA LYS A 277 17.65 -3.56 -1.49
C LYS A 277 16.45 -4.49 -1.73
N LEU A 278 16.67 -5.54 -2.53
CA LEU A 278 15.61 -6.48 -2.86
C LEU A 278 15.33 -7.41 -1.69
N PHE A 279 14.06 -7.54 -1.35
CA PHE A 279 13.55 -8.52 -0.40
C PHE A 279 12.49 -9.34 -1.13
N LYS A 280 12.73 -10.65 -1.30
CA LYS A 280 11.79 -11.56 -1.98
C LYS A 280 10.55 -11.70 -1.10
N ILE A 281 9.36 -11.65 -1.69
CA ILE A 281 8.09 -11.75 -0.99
C ILE A 281 7.23 -12.86 -1.56
N ASP A 282 6.26 -13.30 -0.77
CA ASP A 282 5.20 -14.17 -1.24
C ASP A 282 4.45 -13.49 -2.40
N PRO A 283 4.16 -14.22 -3.50
CA PRO A 283 3.52 -13.65 -4.66
C PRO A 283 2.08 -13.21 -4.33
N PRO A 284 1.69 -11.96 -4.64
CA PRO A 284 0.32 -11.48 -4.40
C PRO A 284 -0.69 -12.03 -5.41
N LEU A 285 -0.22 -12.64 -6.50
CA LEU A 285 -1.02 -13.33 -7.51
C LEU A 285 -0.42 -14.72 -7.78
N PRO A 286 -1.23 -15.76 -8.07
CA PRO A 286 -0.72 -17.02 -8.57
C PRO A 286 0.15 -16.76 -9.81
N THR A 287 1.45 -17.02 -9.68
CA THR A 287 2.46 -16.69 -10.69
C THR A 287 3.24 -17.93 -11.05
N ILE A 288 3.32 -18.24 -12.33
CA ILE A 288 4.09 -19.36 -12.85
C ILE A 288 5.02 -18.90 -13.99
N VAL A 289 6.06 -19.68 -14.26
CA VAL A 289 6.95 -19.45 -15.40
C VAL A 289 6.79 -20.61 -16.37
N VAL A 290 6.29 -20.31 -17.56
CA VAL A 290 6.06 -21.28 -18.64
C VAL A 290 6.92 -20.89 -19.83
N ASN A 291 7.82 -21.78 -20.26
CA ASN A 291 8.70 -21.56 -21.42
C ASN A 291 9.47 -20.21 -21.37
N GLY A 292 9.95 -19.82 -20.18
CA GLY A 292 10.68 -18.57 -20.00
C GLY A 292 9.83 -17.30 -20.03
N LYS A 293 8.49 -17.43 -19.96
CA LYS A 293 7.54 -16.32 -19.83
C LYS A 293 6.84 -16.39 -18.49
N VAL A 294 6.61 -15.22 -17.90
CA VAL A 294 5.83 -15.11 -16.67
C VAL A 294 4.35 -15.08 -17.04
N GLU A 295 3.58 -15.93 -16.36
CA GLU A 295 2.13 -15.99 -16.47
C GLU A 295 1.48 -15.82 -15.08
N PHE A 296 0.35 -15.15 -15.06
CA PHE A 296 -0.44 -14.86 -13.87
C PHE A 296 -1.85 -15.41 -14.06
N GLU A 297 -2.39 -16.02 -13.03
CA GLU A 297 -3.83 -16.24 -12.95
C GLU A 297 -4.48 -15.02 -12.29
N VAL A 298 -5.51 -14.49 -12.94
CA VAL A 298 -6.25 -13.33 -12.45
C VAL A 298 -7.74 -13.52 -12.61
N GLU A 299 -8.49 -12.84 -11.76
CA GLU A 299 -9.93 -12.75 -11.83
C GLU A 299 -10.34 -11.29 -12.08
N PHE A 300 -11.34 -11.08 -12.92
CA PHE A 300 -11.91 -9.76 -13.18
C PHE A 300 -13.40 -9.86 -13.52
N PRO A 301 -14.21 -8.83 -13.19
CA PRO A 301 -15.62 -8.84 -13.53
C PRO A 301 -15.82 -8.82 -15.04
N PHE A 302 -16.80 -9.59 -15.52
CA PHE A 302 -17.27 -9.48 -16.89
C PHE A 302 -17.95 -8.12 -17.09
N ASP A 303 -17.54 -7.42 -18.14
CA ASP A 303 -18.17 -6.17 -18.56
C ASP A 303 -18.38 -6.22 -20.07
N HIS A 304 -19.65 -6.34 -20.45
CA HIS A 304 -20.04 -6.47 -21.84
C HIS A 304 -19.79 -5.20 -22.66
N ASP A 305 -19.83 -4.02 -22.02
CA ASP A 305 -19.58 -2.72 -22.63
C ASP A 305 -18.09 -2.47 -22.85
N VAL A 306 -17.22 -3.15 -22.10
CA VAL A 306 -15.77 -3.12 -22.32
C VAL A 306 -15.37 -3.99 -23.51
N LEU A 307 -16.04 -5.12 -23.71
CA LEU A 307 -15.63 -6.11 -24.72
C LEU A 307 -16.15 -5.82 -26.12
N GLU A 308 -17.36 -5.27 -26.26
CA GLU A 308 -17.96 -4.97 -27.56
C GLU A 308 -18.95 -3.81 -27.52
N LYS A 309 -19.30 -3.27 -28.69
CA LYS A 309 -20.29 -2.20 -28.79
C LYS A 309 -21.71 -2.75 -28.57
N GLU A 310 -22.57 -1.98 -27.94
CA GLU A 310 -23.96 -2.39 -27.63
C GLU A 310 -24.75 -2.87 -28.86
N GLY A 311 -24.65 -2.17 -30.00
CA GLY A 311 -25.34 -2.58 -31.24
C GLY A 311 -24.81 -3.88 -31.85
N ASN A 312 -23.63 -4.35 -31.43
CA ASN A 312 -23.01 -5.56 -31.93
C ASN A 312 -23.63 -6.83 -31.32
N ARG A 313 -24.25 -6.70 -30.13
CA ARG A 313 -24.85 -7.81 -29.36
C ARG A 313 -26.01 -8.49 -30.08
N ALA A 314 -26.72 -7.74 -30.92
CA ALA A 314 -27.86 -8.24 -31.67
C ALA A 314 -27.47 -9.05 -32.91
N ILE A 315 -26.17 -9.14 -33.25
CA ILE A 315 -25.68 -9.86 -34.42
C ILE A 315 -25.41 -11.32 -34.03
N PRO A 316 -26.22 -12.29 -34.49
CA PRO A 316 -26.05 -13.70 -34.10
C PRO A 316 -24.83 -14.36 -34.75
N ASP A 317 -24.44 -13.91 -35.95
CA ASP A 317 -23.28 -14.45 -36.66
C ASP A 317 -21.98 -13.84 -36.14
N TRP A 318 -21.05 -14.71 -35.72
CA TRP A 318 -19.77 -14.30 -35.17
C TRP A 318 -18.84 -13.66 -36.19
N PHE A 319 -18.99 -13.95 -37.49
CA PHE A 319 -18.13 -13.37 -38.51
C PHE A 319 -18.27 -11.83 -38.57
N PRO A 320 -19.47 -11.25 -38.78
CA PRO A 320 -19.68 -9.81 -38.70
C PRO A 320 -19.57 -9.25 -37.28
N ARG A 321 -19.98 -10.00 -36.23
CA ARG A 321 -19.87 -9.54 -34.84
C ARG A 321 -18.41 -9.35 -34.41
N PHE A 322 -17.48 -10.17 -34.91
CA PHE A 322 -16.07 -10.06 -34.54
C PHE A 322 -15.46 -8.68 -34.86
N GLU A 323 -15.90 -8.03 -35.96
CA GLU A 323 -15.43 -6.69 -36.35
C GLU A 323 -15.91 -5.58 -35.40
N GLY A 324 -16.98 -5.82 -34.64
CA GLY A 324 -17.53 -4.88 -33.65
C GLY A 324 -16.96 -5.03 -32.24
N LEU A 325 -16.05 -5.99 -32.01
CA LEU A 325 -15.35 -6.15 -30.74
C LEU A 325 -14.37 -4.98 -30.51
N GLN A 326 -14.23 -4.56 -29.25
CA GLN A 326 -13.34 -3.46 -28.90
C GLN A 326 -11.87 -3.90 -29.00
N LYS A 327 -11.03 -3.01 -29.56
CA LYS A 327 -9.59 -3.25 -29.75
C LYS A 327 -8.75 -2.74 -28.59
N ASP A 328 -9.34 -1.88 -27.77
CA ASP A 328 -8.80 -1.24 -26.57
C ASP A 328 -9.48 -1.73 -25.29
N ALA A 329 -10.19 -2.86 -25.37
CA ALA A 329 -10.79 -3.54 -24.22
C ALA A 329 -9.69 -3.88 -23.20
N HIS A 330 -9.94 -3.59 -21.94
CA HIS A 330 -8.98 -3.80 -20.86
C HIS A 330 -9.66 -3.90 -19.51
N PHE A 331 -8.94 -4.40 -18.52
CA PHE A 331 -9.31 -4.26 -17.11
C PHE A 331 -8.12 -3.78 -16.28
N TRP A 332 -8.41 -3.32 -15.07
CA TRP A 332 -7.41 -2.84 -14.13
C TRP A 332 -7.17 -3.88 -13.03
N ASN A 333 -5.95 -4.39 -12.95
CA ASN A 333 -5.50 -5.27 -11.87
C ASN A 333 -4.64 -4.49 -10.86
N GLU A 334 -4.82 -4.76 -9.57
CA GLU A 334 -4.11 -4.06 -8.48
C GLU A 334 -2.58 -4.15 -8.57
N TYR A 335 -2.06 -5.26 -9.12
CA TYR A 335 -0.61 -5.51 -9.19
C TYR A 335 -0.04 -5.33 -10.60
N LEU A 336 -0.79 -5.74 -11.63
CA LEU A 336 -0.37 -5.71 -13.03
C LEU A 336 -0.72 -4.38 -13.74
N GLY A 337 -1.58 -3.55 -13.16
CA GLY A 337 -2.06 -2.32 -13.78
C GLY A 337 -3.05 -2.58 -14.91
N LYS A 338 -2.94 -1.84 -16.02
CA LYS A 338 -3.78 -2.03 -17.21
C LYS A 338 -3.42 -3.35 -17.89
N VAL A 339 -4.39 -4.24 -18.06
CA VAL A 339 -4.26 -5.52 -18.77
C VAL A 339 -5.17 -5.50 -19.99
N GLU A 340 -4.58 -5.69 -21.18
CA GLU A 340 -5.31 -5.65 -22.45
C GLU A 340 -6.09 -6.96 -22.70
N ILE A 341 -7.28 -6.84 -23.28
CA ILE A 341 -8.12 -7.94 -23.75
C ILE A 341 -8.29 -7.77 -25.26
N TYR A 342 -7.79 -8.72 -26.04
CA TYR A 342 -7.90 -8.65 -27.50
C TYR A 342 -9.16 -9.33 -28.02
N PRO A 343 -9.63 -8.97 -29.25
CA PRO A 343 -10.89 -9.45 -29.80
C PRO A 343 -11.08 -10.97 -29.76
N ARG A 344 -10.00 -11.74 -29.91
CA ARG A 344 -10.05 -13.20 -29.80
C ARG A 344 -10.49 -13.66 -28.40
N GLN A 345 -9.87 -13.12 -27.35
CA GLN A 345 -10.21 -13.43 -25.97
C GLN A 345 -11.55 -12.82 -25.57
N ALA A 346 -11.87 -11.61 -26.04
CA ALA A 346 -13.17 -10.98 -25.81
C ALA A 346 -14.32 -11.88 -26.33
N ARG A 347 -14.19 -12.36 -27.57
CA ARG A 347 -15.12 -13.33 -28.16
C ARG A 347 -15.29 -14.57 -27.29
N GLU A 348 -14.18 -15.18 -26.86
CA GLU A 348 -14.21 -16.39 -26.05
C GLU A 348 -14.97 -16.17 -24.73
N ILE A 349 -14.72 -15.07 -24.04
CA ILE A 349 -15.43 -14.69 -22.81
C ILE A 349 -16.94 -14.55 -23.09
N ILE A 350 -17.31 -13.78 -24.11
CA ILE A 350 -18.72 -13.53 -24.46
C ILE A 350 -19.42 -14.85 -24.79
N GLN A 351 -18.79 -15.73 -25.57
CA GLN A 351 -19.35 -17.02 -25.92
C GLN A 351 -19.59 -17.91 -24.70
N ILE A 352 -18.70 -17.89 -23.70
CA ILE A 352 -18.88 -18.66 -22.45
C ILE A 352 -20.05 -18.08 -21.63
N VAL A 353 -20.14 -16.76 -21.53
CA VAL A 353 -21.21 -16.06 -20.79
C VAL A 353 -22.58 -16.29 -21.45
N GLU A 354 -22.68 -16.16 -22.77
CA GLU A 354 -23.94 -16.32 -23.50
C GLU A 354 -24.42 -17.78 -23.57
N ALA A 355 -23.52 -18.75 -23.38
CA ALA A 355 -23.86 -20.16 -23.30
C ALA A 355 -24.43 -20.58 -21.93
N TRP A 356 -24.52 -19.66 -20.95
CA TRP A 356 -25.01 -19.98 -19.61
C TRP A 356 -26.51 -20.32 -19.61
N PRO A 357 -26.96 -21.33 -18.83
CA PRO A 357 -28.39 -21.67 -18.78
C PRO A 357 -29.25 -20.53 -18.25
N LEU A 358 -30.31 -20.16 -18.98
CA LEU A 358 -31.22 -19.05 -18.65
C LEU A 358 -31.81 -19.16 -17.24
N GLU A 359 -32.08 -20.38 -16.78
CA GLU A 359 -32.68 -20.67 -15.47
C GLU A 359 -31.72 -20.40 -14.29
N THR A 360 -30.42 -20.32 -14.56
CA THR A 360 -29.36 -20.17 -13.55
C THR A 360 -28.42 -19.03 -13.92
N ILE A 361 -28.90 -18.02 -14.65
CA ILE A 361 -28.09 -16.84 -14.98
C ILE A 361 -27.75 -16.12 -13.67
N PRO A 362 -26.45 -15.97 -13.36
CA PRO A 362 -25.99 -15.17 -12.24
C PRO A 362 -26.14 -13.68 -12.52
N ASP A 363 -26.30 -12.89 -11.46
CA ASP A 363 -26.34 -11.43 -11.56
C ASP A 363 -24.97 -10.84 -11.97
N VAL A 364 -23.89 -11.53 -11.60
CA VAL A 364 -22.51 -11.11 -11.89
C VAL A 364 -21.68 -12.29 -12.35
N PHE A 365 -20.97 -12.09 -13.47
CA PHE A 365 -19.95 -13.02 -13.96
C PHE A 365 -18.55 -12.55 -13.60
N THR A 366 -17.71 -13.48 -13.15
CA THR A 366 -16.28 -13.27 -12.92
C THR A 366 -15.49 -14.12 -13.90
N VAL A 367 -14.60 -13.50 -14.68
CA VAL A 367 -13.74 -14.17 -15.63
C VAL A 367 -12.43 -14.56 -14.95
N VAL A 368 -12.04 -15.83 -15.04
CA VAL A 368 -10.72 -16.31 -14.64
C VAL A 368 -9.86 -16.50 -15.88
N ALA A 369 -8.71 -15.84 -15.91
CA ALA A 369 -7.86 -15.85 -17.10
C ALA A 369 -6.37 -15.95 -16.77
N THR A 370 -5.61 -16.40 -17.76
CA THR A 370 -4.16 -16.34 -17.77
C THR A 370 -3.72 -15.05 -18.44
N VAL A 371 -2.85 -14.32 -17.76
CA VAL A 371 -2.26 -13.05 -18.22
C VAL A 371 -0.77 -13.23 -18.35
N ALA A 372 -0.19 -12.72 -19.43
CA ALA A 372 1.25 -12.77 -19.67
C ALA A 372 1.81 -11.43 -20.11
N LEU A 373 3.14 -11.32 -20.08
CA LEU A 373 3.84 -10.14 -20.60
C LEU A 373 3.52 -9.94 -22.09
N HIS A 374 3.16 -8.71 -22.44
CA HIS A 374 2.89 -8.35 -23.83
C HIS A 374 4.15 -8.48 -24.68
N TYR A 375 4.03 -8.99 -25.91
CA TYR A 375 5.19 -9.17 -26.81
C TYR A 375 5.90 -7.83 -27.11
N ASN A 376 5.13 -6.75 -27.26
CA ASN A 376 5.60 -5.36 -27.34
C ASN A 376 5.80 -4.65 -25.98
N ALA A 377 6.01 -5.37 -24.86
CA ALA A 377 6.08 -4.75 -23.53
C ALA A 377 7.08 -3.58 -23.43
N ALA A 378 8.22 -3.65 -24.13
CA ALA A 378 9.19 -2.55 -24.16
C ALA A 378 8.62 -1.27 -24.78
N THR A 379 7.88 -1.39 -25.89
CA THR A 379 7.20 -0.27 -26.56
C THR A 379 6.03 0.22 -25.71
N ASN A 380 5.21 -0.69 -25.17
CA ASN A 380 4.08 -0.32 -24.33
C ASN A 380 4.54 0.40 -23.06
N ASN A 381 5.72 0.05 -22.51
CA ASN A 381 6.30 0.74 -21.38
C ASN A 381 6.63 2.22 -21.66
N GLU A 382 6.83 2.60 -22.93
CA GLU A 382 7.04 4.01 -23.26
C GLU A 382 5.76 4.83 -23.13
N THR A 383 4.59 4.22 -23.34
CA THR A 383 3.28 4.91 -23.30
C THR A 383 2.44 4.50 -22.10
N TYR A 384 2.90 3.57 -21.25
CA TYR A 384 2.18 3.14 -20.06
C TYR A 384 1.80 4.33 -19.17
N PRO A 385 0.54 4.44 -18.72
CA PRO A 385 -0.49 3.39 -18.76
C PRO A 385 -1.47 3.42 -19.95
N GLU A 386 -1.22 4.21 -21.00
CA GLU A 386 -2.09 4.24 -22.19
C GLU A 386 -2.20 2.86 -22.83
N ASN A 387 -1.08 2.12 -22.92
CA ASN A 387 -1.04 0.72 -23.32
C ASN A 387 -0.57 -0.14 -22.14
N GLY A 388 -1.26 -1.24 -21.91
CA GLY A 388 -0.95 -2.24 -20.90
C GLY A 388 0.35 -2.99 -21.20
N ILE A 389 1.08 -3.33 -20.14
CA ILE A 389 2.29 -4.16 -20.24
C ILE A 389 1.95 -5.64 -20.34
N PHE A 390 0.75 -6.01 -19.93
CA PHE A 390 0.26 -7.38 -19.92
C PHE A 390 -1.00 -7.51 -20.76
N LEU A 391 -1.26 -8.74 -21.21
CA LEU A 391 -2.46 -9.08 -21.97
C LEU A 391 -3.02 -10.43 -21.53
N VAL A 392 -4.33 -10.60 -21.70
CA VAL A 392 -5.00 -11.90 -21.52
C VAL A 392 -4.59 -12.83 -22.65
N THR A 393 -3.95 -13.95 -22.31
CA THR A 393 -3.51 -14.96 -23.29
C THR A 393 -4.51 -16.09 -23.43
N ASN A 394 -5.14 -16.50 -22.34
CA ASN A 394 -6.05 -17.64 -22.28
C ASN A 394 -7.19 -17.40 -21.28
N VAL A 395 -8.44 -17.68 -21.66
CA VAL A 395 -9.58 -17.68 -20.75
C VAL A 395 -9.68 -19.07 -20.14
N LYS A 396 -9.66 -19.18 -18.80
CA LYS A 396 -9.72 -20.49 -18.13
C LYS A 396 -11.16 -20.90 -17.89
N GLU A 397 -11.93 -20.02 -17.28
CA GLU A 397 -13.34 -20.24 -16.97
C GLU A 397 -14.04 -18.91 -16.71
N VAL A 398 -15.37 -18.96 -16.67
CA VAL A 398 -16.22 -17.89 -16.17
C VAL A 398 -17.05 -18.44 -15.02
N LYS A 399 -17.06 -17.74 -13.89
CA LYS A 399 -17.80 -18.08 -12.68
C LYS A 399 -19.04 -17.21 -12.57
N GLY A 400 -20.13 -17.79 -12.10
CA GLY A 400 -21.34 -17.08 -11.71
C GLY A 400 -21.42 -16.87 -10.20
N ALA A 401 -21.77 -15.66 -9.76
CA ALA A 401 -22.16 -15.39 -8.39
C ALA A 401 -23.66 -15.07 -8.34
N ASN A 402 -24.40 -15.81 -7.51
CA ASN A 402 -25.83 -15.58 -7.22
C ASN A 402 -26.01 -14.81 -5.93
#